data_AF-A0A953Q1R2-F1
#
_entry.id   AF-A0A953Q1R2-F1
#
_cell.length_a   1.000
_cell.length_b   1.000
_cell.length_c   1.000
_cell.angle_alpha   90.00
_cell.angle_beta   90.00
_cell.angle_gamma   90.00
#
_symmetry.space_group_name_H-M   'P 1'
#
loop_
_entity.id
_entity.type
_entity.pdbx_description
1 polymer ?
#
loop_
_entity_poly.entity_id
_entity_poly.type
_entity_poly.pdbx_seq_one_letter_code
_entity_poly.pdbx_strand_id
1 'polypeptide(L)'
;MPSDAKAGRSASLPTTPSAEVRKRWLDLFELSYATRRVTQQAIEPGVYAIVVPPACQEGGGSESLKADMLIAMRQVPAMANAVRLALDKIDEFDIPVEAEARQWLGRYGRDLASGRARATAFIDLAYLEAALLDRLWTCEVIVDFQRPLSFFQRGALLDYTNVLEAVMAMVFAGRSLTDTAGLLAREILARLQLYANCFLQFTLLYGECRWRIDRDTFVMEVPGTTFSLSLQYWELRGGEDKAARVREAWRARIETLLAEAAPYLGGGFPKSHAA
;
A
#
# COMPACT_ATOMS: atom_id res chain seq x y z
N MET A 1 -10.40 -41.05 3.01
CA MET A 1 -9.31 -41.09 2.02
C MET A 1 -8.94 -39.66 1.67
N PRO A 2 -7.65 -39.30 1.69
CA PRO A 2 -7.17 -37.93 1.49
C PRO A 2 -6.86 -37.63 0.01
N SER A 3 -6.71 -36.33 -0.31
CA SER A 3 -6.29 -35.74 -1.60
C SER A 3 -7.38 -35.76 -2.69
N ASP A 4 -7.67 -34.70 -3.45
CA ASP A 4 -6.86 -33.57 -3.90
C ASP A 4 -7.67 -32.27 -3.92
N ALA A 5 -7.31 -31.32 -3.07
CA ALA A 5 -7.50 -29.90 -3.38
C ALA A 5 -6.12 -29.25 -3.26
N LYS A 6 -5.22 -29.61 -4.17
CA LYS A 6 -4.15 -28.69 -4.57
C LYS A 6 -4.86 -27.46 -5.14
N ALA A 7 -5.18 -26.49 -4.27
CA ALA A 7 -5.52 -25.15 -4.68
C ALA A 7 -4.39 -24.72 -5.64
N GLY A 8 -4.73 -24.69 -6.93
CA GLY A 8 -3.77 -24.50 -7.99
C GLY A 8 -2.97 -23.24 -7.70
N ARG A 9 -1.65 -23.39 -7.66
CA ARG A 9 -0.72 -22.28 -7.68
C ARG A 9 -1.14 -21.41 -8.86
N SER A 10 -1.78 -20.27 -8.58
CA SER A 10 -2.10 -19.26 -9.58
C SER A 10 -0.81 -19.02 -10.37
N ALA A 11 -0.89 -19.04 -11.70
CA ALA A 11 0.26 -18.71 -12.53
C ALA A 11 0.85 -17.39 -12.02
N SER A 12 2.13 -17.39 -11.65
CA SER A 12 2.80 -16.20 -11.14
C SER A 12 2.63 -15.08 -12.16
N LEU A 13 2.16 -13.91 -11.71
CA LEU A 13 1.96 -12.78 -12.59
C LEU A 13 3.27 -12.44 -13.32
N PRO A 14 3.21 -12.05 -14.61
CA PRO A 14 4.38 -11.58 -15.33
C PRO A 14 5.05 -10.43 -14.56
N THR A 15 6.33 -10.59 -14.25
CA THR A 15 7.11 -9.60 -13.50
C THR A 15 8.03 -8.83 -14.45
N THR A 16 8.00 -7.50 -14.39
CA THR A 16 8.95 -6.63 -15.11
C THR A 16 9.98 -6.08 -14.12
N PRO A 17 11.30 -6.24 -14.35
CA PRO A 17 12.31 -5.63 -13.49
C PRO A 17 12.25 -4.10 -13.53
N SER A 18 12.48 -3.42 -12.40
CA SER A 18 12.49 -1.95 -12.35
C SER A 18 13.46 -1.31 -13.35
N ALA A 19 14.60 -1.94 -13.65
CA ALA A 19 15.54 -1.45 -14.66
C ALA A 19 14.92 -1.39 -16.08
N GLU A 20 14.12 -2.40 -16.44
CA GLU A 20 13.41 -2.45 -17.72
C GLU A 20 12.25 -1.45 -17.75
N VAL A 21 11.54 -1.28 -16.63
CA VAL A 21 10.52 -0.22 -16.48
C VAL A 21 11.12 1.16 -16.73
N ARG A 22 12.25 1.48 -16.11
CA ARG A 22 12.96 2.75 -16.33
C ARG A 22 13.39 2.93 -17.78
N LYS A 23 13.97 1.89 -18.38
CA LYS A 23 14.37 1.90 -19.78
C LYS A 23 13.18 2.23 -20.70
N ARG A 24 12.04 1.55 -20.53
CA ARG A 24 10.85 1.80 -21.34
C ARG A 24 10.33 3.22 -21.18
N TRP A 25 10.30 3.76 -19.97
CA TRP A 25 9.97 5.16 -19.76
C TRP A 25 10.90 6.10 -20.54
N LEU A 26 12.22 5.89 -20.46
CA LEU A 26 13.20 6.69 -21.18
C LEU A 26 13.02 6.57 -22.70
N ASP A 27 12.83 5.36 -23.21
CA ASP A 27 12.57 5.10 -24.64
C ASP A 27 11.31 5.85 -25.12
N LEU A 28 10.25 5.91 -24.29
CA LEU A 28 9.04 6.67 -24.61
C LEU A 28 9.30 8.18 -24.70
N PHE A 29 10.05 8.73 -23.74
CA PHE A 29 10.45 10.14 -23.76
C PHE A 29 11.32 10.45 -24.99
N GLU A 30 12.31 9.60 -25.28
CA GLU A 30 13.18 9.75 -26.44
C GLU A 30 12.39 9.74 -27.75
N LEU A 31 11.48 8.79 -27.91
CA LEU A 31 10.61 8.71 -29.08
C LEU A 31 9.74 9.96 -29.21
N SER A 32 9.14 10.42 -28.11
CA SER A 32 8.31 11.63 -28.09
C SER A 32 9.09 12.87 -28.53
N TYR A 33 10.28 13.06 -27.97
CA TYR A 33 11.14 14.21 -28.25
C TYR A 33 11.68 14.18 -29.68
N ALA A 34 12.10 13.01 -30.17
CA ALA A 34 12.62 12.85 -31.52
C ALA A 34 11.56 13.08 -32.60
N THR A 35 10.34 12.56 -32.37
CA THR A 35 9.23 12.70 -33.32
C THR A 35 8.47 14.01 -33.20
N ARG A 36 8.69 14.76 -32.10
CA ARG A 36 7.97 15.99 -31.75
C ARG A 36 6.44 15.77 -31.73
N ARG A 37 6.00 14.60 -31.24
CA ARG A 37 4.58 14.19 -31.20
C ARG A 37 4.21 13.61 -29.85
N VAL A 38 2.91 13.64 -29.55
CA VAL A 38 2.33 12.86 -28.45
C VAL A 38 2.58 11.38 -28.73
N THR A 39 3.22 10.69 -27.80
CA THR A 39 3.52 9.25 -27.91
C THR A 39 3.00 8.52 -26.69
N GLN A 40 2.87 7.21 -26.83
CA GLN A 40 2.35 6.38 -25.77
C GLN A 40 2.80 4.93 -25.92
N GLN A 41 2.83 4.20 -24.82
CA GLN A 41 3.09 2.77 -24.82
C GLN A 41 2.73 2.12 -23.48
N ALA A 42 2.66 0.78 -23.49
CA ALA A 42 2.69 0.00 -22.27
C ALA A 42 4.10 0.02 -21.68
N ILE A 43 4.22 0.42 -20.43
CA ILE A 43 5.50 0.39 -19.70
C ILE A 43 5.72 -1.02 -19.14
N GLU A 44 4.69 -1.57 -18.51
CA GLU A 44 4.66 -2.95 -18.04
C GLU A 44 3.19 -3.42 -18.00
N PRO A 45 2.90 -4.72 -17.79
CA PRO A 45 1.53 -5.17 -17.57
C PRO A 45 0.87 -4.37 -16.44
N GLY A 46 -0.29 -3.77 -16.71
CA GLY A 46 -0.99 -2.90 -15.76
C GLY A 46 -0.49 -1.46 -15.68
N VAL A 47 0.55 -1.06 -16.43
CA VAL A 47 1.01 0.35 -16.51
C VAL A 47 1.11 0.81 -17.96
N TYR A 48 0.40 1.88 -18.28
CA TYR A 48 0.44 2.53 -19.58
C TYR A 48 0.83 4.00 -19.42
N ALA A 49 1.59 4.55 -20.36
CA ALA A 49 2.07 5.92 -20.27
C ALA A 49 1.84 6.69 -21.57
N ILE A 50 1.58 7.99 -21.43
CA ILE A 50 1.48 8.96 -22.51
C ILE A 50 2.47 10.09 -22.21
N VAL A 51 3.25 10.51 -23.21
CA VAL A 51 4.19 11.63 -23.11
C VAL A 51 3.84 12.69 -24.16
N VAL A 52 3.84 13.94 -23.72
CA VAL A 52 3.71 15.14 -24.55
C VAL A 52 5.04 15.91 -24.48
N PRO A 53 5.77 16.04 -25.60
CA PRO A 53 7.07 16.69 -25.61
C PRO A 53 6.90 18.23 -25.67
N PRO A 54 7.94 19.00 -25.34
CA PRO A 54 7.88 20.47 -25.35
C PRO A 54 7.41 21.09 -26.67
N ALA A 55 7.86 20.52 -27.80
CA ALA A 55 7.49 20.98 -29.13
C ALA A 55 5.98 21.02 -29.38
N CYS A 56 5.19 20.14 -28.75
CA CYS A 56 3.74 20.11 -28.89
C CYS A 56 3.05 21.20 -28.07
N GLN A 57 3.67 21.68 -26.98
CA GLN A 57 3.14 22.77 -26.17
C GLN A 57 3.48 24.15 -26.75
N GLU A 58 4.64 24.27 -27.38
CA GLU A 58 5.13 25.53 -27.94
C GLU A 58 4.61 25.80 -29.37
N GLY A 59 4.33 24.75 -30.15
CA GLY A 59 4.07 24.86 -31.59
C GLY A 59 2.64 24.59 -32.08
N GLY A 60 1.73 24.10 -31.22
CA GLY A 60 0.37 23.69 -31.62
C GLY A 60 -0.73 24.58 -31.03
N GLY A 61 -1.78 24.84 -31.81
CA GLY A 61 -3.02 25.40 -31.25
C GLY A 61 -3.58 24.46 -30.17
N SER A 62 -3.99 25.02 -29.03
CA SER A 62 -4.47 24.27 -27.84
C SER A 62 -5.48 23.16 -28.16
N GLU A 63 -6.33 23.37 -29.17
CA GLU A 63 -7.32 22.38 -29.63
C GLU A 63 -6.71 21.16 -30.34
N SER A 64 -5.65 21.32 -31.12
CA SER A 64 -4.96 20.20 -31.78
C SER A 64 -4.29 19.29 -30.76
N LEU A 65 -3.63 19.87 -29.75
CA LEU A 65 -3.00 19.09 -28.69
C LEU A 65 -4.03 18.31 -27.87
N LYS A 66 -5.19 18.91 -27.57
CA LYS A 66 -6.30 18.21 -26.90
C LYS A 66 -6.80 17.02 -27.72
N ALA A 67 -6.95 17.18 -29.03
CA ALA A 67 -7.37 16.10 -29.92
C ALA A 67 -6.37 14.95 -29.93
N ASP A 68 -5.07 15.24 -30.05
CA ASP A 68 -4.00 14.23 -30.04
C ASP A 68 -3.93 13.50 -28.70
N MET A 69 -4.04 14.23 -27.59
CA MET A 69 -4.12 13.64 -26.25
C MET A 69 -5.34 12.74 -26.11
N LEU A 70 -6.49 13.14 -26.64
CA LEU A 70 -7.72 12.35 -26.58
C LEU A 70 -7.62 11.07 -27.42
N ILE A 71 -6.97 11.13 -28.59
CA ILE A 71 -6.68 9.94 -29.41
C ILE A 71 -5.76 8.98 -28.66
N ALA A 72 -4.69 9.50 -28.05
CA ALA A 72 -3.78 8.70 -27.24
C ALA A 72 -4.53 8.05 -26.05
N MET A 73 -5.29 8.83 -25.28
CA MET A 73 -6.08 8.32 -24.15
C MET A 73 -7.08 7.23 -24.56
N ARG A 74 -7.68 7.30 -25.75
CA ARG A 74 -8.59 6.25 -26.26
C ARG A 74 -7.90 4.93 -26.59
N GLN A 75 -6.60 4.96 -26.80
CA GLN A 75 -5.79 3.78 -27.10
C GLN A 75 -5.19 3.15 -25.83
N VAL A 76 -5.37 3.77 -24.66
CA VAL A 76 -5.07 3.14 -23.37
C VAL A 76 -5.97 1.91 -23.22
N PRO A 77 -5.42 0.72 -22.93
CA PRO A 77 -6.22 -0.48 -22.74
C PRO A 77 -7.28 -0.29 -21.65
N ALA A 78 -8.42 -0.99 -21.79
CA ALA A 78 -9.41 -1.04 -20.72
C ALA A 78 -8.78 -1.66 -19.46
N MET A 79 -8.66 -0.86 -18.41
CA MET A 79 -8.13 -1.26 -17.10
C MET A 79 -9.30 -1.52 -16.16
N ALA A 80 -9.18 -2.55 -15.32
CA ALA A 80 -10.25 -2.93 -14.40
C ALA A 80 -10.46 -1.87 -13.31
N ASN A 81 -9.36 -1.26 -12.83
CA ASN A 81 -9.43 -0.15 -11.89
C ASN A 81 -8.27 0.84 -12.11
N ALA A 82 -8.48 1.80 -13.01
CA ALA A 82 -7.44 2.74 -13.45
C ALA A 82 -7.25 3.92 -12.48
N VAL A 83 -6.01 4.13 -12.04
CA VAL A 83 -5.55 5.41 -11.49
C VAL A 83 -4.79 6.17 -12.56
N ARG A 84 -5.11 7.45 -12.73
CA ARG A 84 -4.42 8.36 -13.63
C ARG A 84 -3.53 9.31 -12.84
N LEU A 85 -2.22 9.28 -13.11
CA LEU A 85 -1.24 10.17 -12.50
C LEU A 85 -0.63 11.09 -13.54
N ALA A 86 -0.78 12.40 -13.34
CA ALA A 86 -0.08 13.41 -14.12
C ALA A 86 1.28 13.69 -13.46
N LEU A 87 2.36 13.32 -14.13
CA LEU A 87 3.71 13.40 -13.56
C LEU A 87 4.20 14.84 -13.49
N ASP A 88 3.65 15.78 -14.27
CA ASP A 88 3.95 17.21 -14.23
C ASP A 88 3.30 17.93 -13.03
N LYS A 89 2.33 17.30 -12.36
CA LYS A 89 1.56 17.85 -11.24
C LYS A 89 1.96 17.25 -9.88
N ILE A 90 3.21 16.83 -9.74
CA ILE A 90 3.68 16.13 -8.53
C ILE A 90 3.47 16.94 -7.25
N ASP A 91 3.67 18.25 -7.33
CA ASP A 91 3.59 19.16 -6.19
C ASP A 91 2.13 19.39 -5.74
N GLU A 92 1.15 18.94 -6.53
CA GLU A 92 -0.27 18.93 -6.13
C GLU A 92 -0.59 17.78 -5.17
N PHE A 93 0.32 16.81 -5.03
CA PHE A 93 0.17 15.72 -4.09
C PHE A 93 1.12 15.97 -2.91
N ASP A 94 0.56 16.12 -1.70
CA ASP A 94 1.31 16.31 -0.44
C ASP A 94 2.01 15.01 0.00
N ILE A 95 2.76 14.42 -0.91
CA ILE A 95 3.55 13.22 -0.70
C ILE A 95 4.96 13.70 -0.42
N PRO A 96 5.65 13.12 0.58
CA PRO A 96 7.09 13.25 0.71
C PRO A 96 7.77 12.49 -0.45
N VAL A 97 7.67 13.04 -1.65
CA VAL A 97 8.49 12.62 -2.78
C VAL A 97 9.88 13.16 -2.48
N GLU A 98 10.84 12.27 -2.26
CA GLU A 98 12.25 12.67 -2.14
C GLU A 98 12.58 13.64 -3.29
N ALA A 99 13.29 14.73 -3.01
CA ALA A 99 13.64 15.76 -4.00
C ALA A 99 14.38 15.18 -5.24
N GLU A 100 14.85 13.94 -5.13
CA GLU A 100 15.57 13.16 -6.14
C GLU A 100 14.70 12.17 -6.93
N ALA A 101 13.39 12.04 -6.67
CA ALA A 101 12.62 10.93 -7.23
C ALA A 101 12.62 10.91 -8.77
N ARG A 102 12.58 12.08 -9.44
CA ARG A 102 12.68 12.16 -10.91
C ARG A 102 14.11 12.15 -11.45
N GLN A 103 15.15 12.02 -10.62
CA GLN A 103 16.54 12.15 -11.05
C GLN A 103 16.91 11.13 -12.14
N TRP A 104 16.32 9.92 -12.08
CA TRP A 104 16.54 8.88 -13.09
C TRP A 104 15.99 9.25 -14.49
N LEU A 105 15.05 10.20 -14.58
CA LEU A 105 14.57 10.75 -15.86
C LEU A 105 15.51 11.81 -16.45
N GLY A 106 16.56 12.21 -15.72
CA GLY A 106 17.58 13.14 -16.19
C GLY A 106 16.99 14.47 -16.69
N ARG A 107 17.23 14.78 -17.97
CA ARG A 107 16.71 16.01 -18.59
C ARG A 107 15.19 16.04 -18.69
N TYR A 108 14.54 14.89 -18.91
CA TYR A 108 13.09 14.81 -19.06
C TYR A 108 12.39 15.13 -17.74
N GLY A 109 12.96 14.67 -16.62
CA GLY A 109 12.48 15.01 -15.28
C GLY A 109 12.47 16.52 -15.02
N ARG A 110 13.48 17.25 -15.50
CA ARG A 110 13.55 18.72 -15.41
C ARG A 110 12.49 19.40 -16.27
N ASP A 111 12.24 18.89 -17.49
CA ASP A 111 11.24 19.45 -18.38
C ASP A 111 9.81 19.23 -17.88
N LEU A 112 9.54 18.10 -17.21
CA LEU A 112 8.28 17.84 -16.50
C LEU A 112 8.12 18.80 -15.33
N ALA A 113 9.18 18.98 -14.51
CA ALA A 113 9.16 19.89 -13.36
C ALA A 113 8.92 21.35 -13.78
N SER A 114 9.45 21.77 -14.93
CA SER A 114 9.24 23.10 -15.47
C SER A 114 7.94 23.25 -16.29
N GLY A 115 7.10 22.22 -16.36
CA GLY A 115 5.86 22.22 -17.15
C GLY A 115 6.04 22.26 -18.69
N ARG A 116 7.28 22.12 -19.18
CA ARG A 116 7.61 22.15 -20.61
C ARG A 116 7.17 20.87 -21.29
N ALA A 117 7.35 19.72 -20.63
CA ALA A 117 6.80 18.44 -21.05
C ALA A 117 5.64 18.03 -20.14
N ARG A 118 4.79 17.12 -20.61
CA ARG A 118 3.79 16.43 -19.77
C ARG A 118 3.94 14.93 -19.91
N ALA A 119 3.66 14.21 -18.84
CA ALA A 119 3.58 12.77 -18.87
C ALA A 119 2.43 12.30 -17.99
N THR A 120 1.68 11.33 -18.46
CA THR A 120 0.56 10.74 -17.73
C THR A 120 0.75 9.24 -17.66
N ALA A 121 0.73 8.69 -16.45
CA ALA A 121 0.70 7.25 -16.21
C ALA A 121 -0.74 6.81 -15.90
N PHE A 122 -1.12 5.67 -16.44
CA PHE A 122 -2.35 4.94 -16.14
C PHE A 122 -1.93 3.63 -15.48
N ILE A 123 -2.40 3.39 -14.26
CA ILE A 123 -2.04 2.21 -13.47
C ILE A 123 -3.30 1.43 -13.13
N ASP A 124 -3.32 0.14 -13.44
CA ASP A 124 -4.40 -0.77 -13.06
C ASP A 124 -4.17 -1.30 -11.63
N LEU A 125 -4.95 -0.80 -10.68
CA LEU A 125 -4.88 -1.22 -9.29
C LEU A 125 -5.28 -2.68 -9.10
N ALA A 126 -6.08 -3.27 -10.00
CA ALA A 126 -6.39 -4.70 -9.91
C ALA A 126 -5.14 -5.55 -10.14
N TYR A 127 -4.24 -5.11 -11.02
CA TYR A 127 -2.96 -5.77 -11.24
C TYR A 127 -2.04 -5.64 -10.02
N LEU A 128 -2.01 -4.45 -9.39
CA LEU A 128 -1.29 -4.25 -8.13
C LEU A 128 -1.83 -5.13 -7.01
N GLU A 129 -3.16 -5.24 -6.87
CA GLU A 129 -3.80 -6.10 -5.87
C GLU A 129 -3.38 -7.55 -6.09
N ALA A 130 -3.52 -8.05 -7.32
CA ALA A 130 -3.17 -9.42 -7.65
C ALA A 130 -1.69 -9.71 -7.38
N ALA A 131 -0.78 -8.78 -7.71
CA ALA A 131 0.65 -8.90 -7.41
C ALA A 131 0.92 -8.91 -5.91
N LEU A 132 0.22 -8.08 -5.13
CA LEU A 132 0.34 -8.04 -3.68
C LEU A 132 -0.16 -9.34 -3.03
N LEU A 133 -1.30 -9.86 -3.49
CA LEU A 133 -1.86 -11.11 -2.97
C LEU A 133 -0.98 -12.31 -3.30
N ASP A 134 -0.36 -12.36 -4.47
CA ASP A 134 0.64 -13.38 -4.81
C ASP A 134 1.81 -13.33 -3.80
N ARG A 135 2.31 -12.13 -3.46
CA ARG A 135 3.37 -11.97 -2.45
C ARG A 135 2.94 -12.42 -1.06
N LEU A 136 1.76 -12.02 -0.59
CA LEU A 136 1.25 -12.45 0.73
C LEU A 136 1.06 -13.97 0.77
N TRP A 137 0.56 -14.57 -0.32
CA TRP A 137 0.42 -16.01 -0.46
C TRP A 137 1.75 -16.74 -0.36
N THR A 138 2.84 -16.21 -0.95
CA THR A 138 4.17 -16.81 -0.80
C THR A 138 4.69 -16.80 0.64
N CYS A 139 4.12 -15.99 1.51
CA CYS A 139 4.42 -15.93 2.94
C CYS A 139 3.38 -16.69 3.79
N GLU A 140 2.55 -17.55 3.17
CA GLU A 140 1.46 -18.30 3.80
C GLU A 140 0.40 -17.41 4.48
N VAL A 141 0.35 -16.13 4.12
CA VAL A 141 -0.70 -15.22 4.54
C VAL A 141 -1.82 -15.30 3.51
N ILE A 142 -2.83 -16.11 3.84
CA ILE A 142 -4.02 -16.26 3.03
C ILE A 142 -4.99 -15.15 3.40
N VAL A 143 -5.28 -14.28 2.44
CA VAL A 143 -6.32 -13.26 2.61
C VAL A 143 -7.57 -13.70 1.86
N ASP A 144 -8.60 -14.10 2.60
CA ASP A 144 -9.89 -14.47 2.03
C ASP A 144 -10.74 -13.22 1.78
N PHE A 145 -10.89 -12.88 0.50
CA PHE A 145 -11.88 -11.92 0.08
C PHE A 145 -13.05 -12.61 -0.60
N GLN A 146 -14.23 -12.36 -0.06
CA GLN A 146 -15.47 -12.75 -0.71
C GLN A 146 -15.75 -12.01 -2.04
N ARG A 147 -14.93 -10.99 -2.43
CA ARG A 147 -15.06 -10.18 -3.66
C ARG A 147 -13.71 -9.62 -4.17
N PRO A 148 -13.55 -9.29 -5.47
CA PRO A 148 -12.40 -8.54 -6.00
C PRO A 148 -12.28 -7.13 -5.40
N LEU A 149 -11.07 -6.54 -5.33
CA LEU A 149 -10.79 -5.22 -4.74
C LEU A 149 -11.11 -5.08 -3.25
N SER A 150 -11.51 -6.16 -2.58
CA SER A 150 -11.85 -6.12 -1.16
C SER A 150 -10.66 -5.74 -0.29
N PHE A 151 -9.42 -6.03 -0.74
CA PHE A 151 -8.23 -5.64 0.02
C PHE A 151 -8.09 -4.13 0.04
N PHE A 152 -8.28 -3.49 -1.12
CA PHE A 152 -8.24 -2.04 -1.30
C PHE A 152 -9.59 -1.35 -1.05
N GLN A 153 -10.60 -2.02 -0.49
CA GLN A 153 -11.90 -1.42 -0.14
C GLN A 153 -12.25 -1.59 1.35
N ARG A 154 -11.59 -2.51 2.07
CA ARG A 154 -11.74 -2.65 3.51
C ARG A 154 -10.78 -1.69 4.21
N GLY A 155 -11.35 -0.63 4.79
CA GLY A 155 -10.65 0.51 5.41
C GLY A 155 -9.54 0.14 6.39
N ALA A 156 -9.58 -1.04 7.02
CA ALA A 156 -8.47 -1.48 7.85
C ALA A 156 -7.16 -1.55 7.04
N LEU A 157 -7.13 -2.21 5.87
CA LEU A 157 -5.88 -2.51 5.13
C LEU A 157 -5.33 -1.34 4.30
N LEU A 158 -6.21 -0.47 3.81
CA LEU A 158 -5.86 0.78 3.13
C LEU A 158 -5.30 1.86 4.06
N ASP A 159 -5.77 1.92 5.31
CA ASP A 159 -5.25 2.90 6.27
C ASP A 159 -3.80 2.62 6.69
N TYR A 160 -3.24 1.45 6.36
CA TYR A 160 -1.87 1.08 6.74
C TYR A 160 -0.81 1.55 5.73
N THR A 161 -1.14 1.60 4.44
CA THR A 161 -0.26 2.18 3.42
C THR A 161 -1.13 2.83 2.38
N ASN A 162 -1.03 4.15 2.22
CA ASN A 162 -1.81 4.87 1.23
C ASN A 162 -1.43 4.33 -0.17
N VAL A 163 -2.29 3.48 -0.73
CA VAL A 163 -2.02 2.79 -2.00
C VAL A 163 -1.76 3.79 -3.11
N LEU A 164 -2.40 4.96 -3.06
CA LEU A 164 -2.14 6.03 -4.00
C LEU A 164 -0.73 6.60 -3.80
N GLU A 165 -0.28 6.84 -2.56
CA GLU A 165 1.11 7.23 -2.28
C GLU A 165 2.11 6.18 -2.78
N ALA A 166 1.83 4.88 -2.54
CA ALA A 166 2.71 3.81 -3.00
C ALA A 166 2.80 3.76 -4.55
N VAL A 167 1.67 3.90 -5.24
CA VAL A 167 1.61 3.93 -6.72
C VAL A 167 2.28 5.18 -7.28
N MET A 168 2.11 6.33 -6.62
CA MET A 168 2.80 7.57 -6.98
C MET A 168 4.32 7.42 -6.79
N ALA A 169 4.75 6.97 -5.62
CA ALA A 169 6.16 6.71 -5.32
C ALA A 169 6.77 5.62 -6.22
N MET A 170 5.97 4.68 -6.71
CA MET A 170 6.39 3.69 -7.71
C MET A 170 6.76 4.37 -9.03
N VAL A 171 5.83 5.14 -9.60
CA VAL A 171 6.04 5.84 -10.87
C VAL A 171 7.21 6.81 -10.75
N PHE A 172 7.26 7.57 -9.65
CA PHE A 172 8.32 8.56 -9.46
C PHE A 172 9.68 7.91 -9.27
N ALA A 173 9.80 6.80 -8.53
CA ALA A 173 11.09 6.10 -8.41
C ALA A 173 11.44 5.23 -9.63
N GLY A 174 10.58 5.19 -10.67
CA GLY A 174 10.73 4.28 -11.80
C GLY A 174 10.78 2.82 -11.35
N ARG A 175 9.98 2.46 -10.34
CA ARG A 175 9.87 1.09 -9.83
C ARG A 175 8.80 0.34 -10.59
N SER A 176 8.93 -0.98 -10.65
CA SER A 176 7.88 -1.83 -11.19
C SER A 176 6.72 -2.02 -10.21
N LEU A 177 5.56 -2.38 -10.74
CA LEU A 177 4.40 -2.83 -9.96
C LEU A 177 4.76 -4.00 -9.05
N THR A 178 5.55 -4.94 -9.55
CA THR A 178 5.94 -6.14 -8.80
C THR A 178 6.83 -5.78 -7.61
N ASP A 179 7.80 -4.89 -7.79
CA ASP A 179 8.69 -4.45 -6.71
C ASP A 179 7.90 -3.65 -5.66
N THR A 180 6.97 -2.81 -6.12
CA THR A 180 6.08 -2.04 -5.25
C THR A 180 5.15 -2.95 -4.43
N ALA A 181 4.54 -3.96 -5.06
CA ALA A 181 3.78 -5.00 -4.37
C ALA A 181 4.63 -5.74 -3.33
N GLY A 182 5.91 -6.01 -3.63
CA GLY A 182 6.85 -6.62 -2.69
C GLY A 182 7.12 -5.74 -1.46
N LEU A 183 7.27 -4.43 -1.64
CA LEU A 183 7.44 -3.49 -0.53
C LEU A 183 6.18 -3.41 0.34
N LEU A 184 5.01 -3.25 -0.29
CA LEU A 184 3.72 -3.25 0.41
C LEU A 184 3.51 -4.55 1.20
N ALA A 185 3.79 -5.70 0.60
CA ALA A 185 3.69 -7.01 1.27
C ALA A 185 4.57 -7.07 2.52
N ARG A 186 5.83 -6.61 2.44
CA ARG A 186 6.73 -6.58 3.59
C ARG A 186 6.22 -5.68 4.70
N GLU A 187 5.71 -4.50 4.37
CA GLU A 187 5.12 -3.58 5.37
C GLU A 187 3.90 -4.19 6.05
N ILE A 188 3.01 -4.83 5.28
CA ILE A 188 1.84 -5.53 5.82
C ILE A 188 2.27 -6.67 6.75
N LEU A 189 3.22 -7.50 6.32
CA LEU A 189 3.73 -8.62 7.13
C LEU A 189 4.38 -8.16 8.43
N ALA A 190 5.22 -7.13 8.38
CA ALA A 190 5.86 -6.56 9.56
C ALA A 190 4.83 -6.05 10.58
N ARG A 191 3.73 -5.47 10.11
CA ARG A 191 2.62 -5.00 10.97
C ARG A 191 1.81 -6.15 11.54
N LEU A 192 1.47 -7.16 10.74
CA LEU A 192 0.81 -8.36 11.23
C LEU A 192 1.64 -9.05 12.31
N GLN A 193 2.96 -9.11 12.12
CA GLN A 193 3.88 -9.62 13.13
C GLN A 193 3.87 -8.77 14.40
N LEU A 194 3.91 -7.44 14.28
CA LEU A 194 3.79 -6.54 15.43
C LEU A 194 2.49 -6.79 16.23
N TYR A 195 1.37 -6.95 15.54
CA TYR A 195 0.07 -7.20 16.17
C TYR A 195 0.02 -8.56 16.86
N ALA A 196 0.47 -9.62 16.18
CA ALA A 196 0.54 -10.96 16.75
C ALA A 196 1.44 -11.00 17.99
N ASN A 197 2.62 -10.38 17.93
CA ASN A 197 3.55 -10.30 19.05
C ASN A 197 2.95 -9.53 20.22
N CYS A 198 2.29 -8.40 19.95
CA CYS A 198 1.64 -7.58 20.97
C CYS A 198 0.50 -8.34 21.66
N PHE A 199 -0.36 -8.99 20.88
CA PHE A 199 -1.45 -9.82 21.41
C PHE A 199 -0.88 -10.94 22.31
N LEU A 200 0.09 -11.70 21.80
CA LEU A 200 0.73 -12.78 22.55
C LEU A 200 1.35 -12.26 23.85
N GLN A 201 2.09 -11.16 23.79
CA GLN A 201 2.71 -10.55 24.96
C GLN A 201 1.67 -10.22 26.05
N PHE A 202 0.56 -9.59 25.68
CA PHE A 202 -0.49 -9.25 26.64
C PHE A 202 -1.23 -10.49 27.17
N THR A 203 -1.49 -11.48 26.33
CA THR A 203 -2.12 -12.74 26.78
C THR A 203 -1.24 -13.51 27.77
N LEU A 204 0.09 -13.45 27.61
CA LEU A 204 1.04 -14.07 28.54
C LEU A 204 1.15 -13.28 29.85
N LEU A 205 1.21 -11.95 29.77
CA LEU A 205 1.31 -11.08 30.95
C LEU A 205 0.04 -11.14 31.82
N TYR A 206 -1.12 -11.25 31.20
CA TYR A 206 -2.43 -11.26 31.86
C TYR A 206 -3.17 -12.57 31.57
N GLY A 207 -2.52 -13.71 31.86
CA GLY A 207 -3.00 -15.05 31.54
C GLY A 207 -4.29 -15.48 32.25
N GLU A 208 -4.65 -14.80 33.34
CA GLU A 208 -5.91 -14.99 34.06
C GLU A 208 -7.11 -14.36 33.35
N CYS A 209 -6.87 -13.50 32.35
CA CYS A 209 -7.93 -12.89 31.53
C CYS A 209 -8.24 -13.72 30.29
N ARG A 210 -9.46 -13.59 29.76
CA ARG A 210 -9.82 -14.15 28.45
C ARG A 210 -9.52 -13.13 27.37
N TRP A 211 -8.75 -13.55 26.37
CA TRP A 211 -8.35 -12.72 25.26
C TRP A 211 -8.93 -13.25 23.95
N ARG A 212 -9.39 -12.34 23.10
CA ARG A 212 -9.81 -12.65 21.73
C ARG A 212 -9.51 -11.48 20.81
N ILE A 213 -9.44 -11.77 19.52
CA ILE A 213 -9.36 -10.75 18.47
C ILE A 213 -10.75 -10.66 17.83
N ASP A 214 -11.31 -9.45 17.78
CA ASP A 214 -12.60 -9.16 17.18
C ASP A 214 -12.51 -7.84 16.43
N ARG A 215 -12.79 -7.85 15.12
CA ARG A 215 -12.87 -6.68 14.24
C ARG A 215 -11.91 -5.54 14.61
N ASP A 216 -10.64 -5.73 14.26
CA ASP A 216 -9.56 -4.77 14.49
C ASP A 216 -9.22 -4.44 15.96
N THR A 217 -9.73 -5.24 16.90
CA THR A 217 -9.63 -5.00 18.34
C THR A 217 -9.11 -6.23 19.07
N PHE A 218 -8.19 -6.04 20.02
CA PHE A 218 -7.91 -7.00 21.08
C PHE A 218 -8.91 -6.78 22.20
N VAL A 219 -9.71 -7.81 22.48
CA VAL A 219 -10.71 -7.78 23.55
C VAL A 219 -10.19 -8.63 24.70
N MET A 220 -10.09 -8.00 25.88
CA MET A 220 -9.75 -8.64 27.15
C MET A 220 -10.99 -8.66 28.03
N GLU A 221 -11.34 -9.83 28.57
CA GLU A 221 -12.47 -10.03 29.47
C GLU A 221 -11.96 -10.62 30.79
N VAL A 222 -12.44 -10.09 31.92
CA VAL A 222 -12.10 -10.60 33.26
C VAL A 222 -13.09 -11.69 33.66
N PRO A 223 -12.67 -12.97 33.78
CA PRO A 223 -13.59 -14.08 34.05
C PRO A 223 -14.39 -13.88 35.35
N GLY A 224 -15.67 -14.25 35.33
CA GLY A 224 -16.53 -14.12 36.51
C GLY A 224 -17.03 -12.69 36.77
N THR A 225 -16.76 -11.74 35.88
CA THR A 225 -17.22 -10.35 35.98
C THR A 225 -17.82 -9.84 34.66
N THR A 226 -18.35 -8.62 34.67
CA THR A 226 -18.78 -7.90 33.46
C THR A 226 -17.69 -6.99 32.88
N PHE A 227 -16.48 -6.98 33.46
CA PHE A 227 -15.41 -6.08 33.03
C PHE A 227 -14.75 -6.59 31.74
N SER A 228 -14.70 -5.70 30.74
CA SER A 228 -14.08 -5.94 29.44
C SER A 228 -13.32 -4.70 29.00
N LEU A 229 -12.20 -4.91 28.31
CA LEU A 229 -11.40 -3.87 27.70
C LEU A 229 -11.24 -4.12 26.21
N SER A 230 -11.45 -3.08 25.41
CA SER A 230 -11.22 -3.07 23.98
C SER A 230 -9.98 -2.23 23.67
N LEU A 231 -8.97 -2.86 23.06
CA LEU A 231 -7.70 -2.26 22.66
C LEU A 231 -7.61 -2.29 21.14
N GLN A 232 -7.59 -1.11 20.53
CA GLN A 232 -7.67 -0.95 19.09
C GLN A 232 -6.28 -1.17 18.48
N TYR A 233 -6.01 -2.31 17.83
CA TYR A 233 -4.62 -2.61 17.44
C TYR A 233 -4.04 -1.70 16.36
N TRP A 234 -4.90 -0.95 15.67
CA TRP A 234 -4.47 0.13 14.79
C TRP A 234 -3.78 1.29 15.53
N GLU A 235 -3.93 1.45 16.85
CA GLU A 235 -3.21 2.48 17.60
C GLU A 235 -1.69 2.23 17.59
N LEU A 236 -1.26 0.97 17.45
CA LEU A 236 0.14 0.57 17.30
C LEU A 236 0.76 1.06 15.97
N ARG A 237 -0.03 1.65 15.07
CA ARG A 237 0.44 2.24 13.81
C ARG A 237 1.26 3.52 14.08
N GLY A 238 2.52 3.52 13.66
CA GLY A 238 3.35 4.73 13.55
C GLY A 238 4.78 4.57 14.08
N GLY A 239 5.39 3.43 13.78
CA GLY A 239 6.78 3.12 14.15
C GLY A 239 6.93 2.57 15.57
N GLU A 240 8.14 2.10 15.89
CA GLU A 240 8.45 1.43 17.15
C GLU A 240 8.19 2.32 18.37
N ASP A 241 8.57 3.61 18.31
CA ASP A 241 8.39 4.56 19.41
C ASP A 241 6.92 4.82 19.75
N LYS A 242 6.06 4.94 18.72
CA LYS A 242 4.62 5.10 18.95
C LYS A 242 4.01 3.80 19.46
N ALA A 243 4.40 2.66 18.88
CA ALA A 243 3.95 1.35 19.35
C ALA A 243 4.33 1.10 20.82
N ALA A 244 5.54 1.49 21.24
CA ALA A 244 5.98 1.38 22.62
C ALA A 244 5.13 2.22 23.58
N ARG A 245 4.87 3.49 23.23
CA ARG A 245 3.99 4.37 24.02
C ARG A 245 2.57 3.85 24.12
N VAL A 246 2.02 3.34 23.03
CA VAL A 246 0.67 2.76 23.00
C VAL A 246 0.59 1.50 23.87
N ARG A 247 1.59 0.61 23.80
CA ARG A 247 1.65 -0.57 24.67
C ARG A 247 1.68 -0.19 26.15
N GLU A 248 2.44 0.82 26.52
CA GLU A 248 2.49 1.28 27.91
C GLU A 248 1.17 1.91 28.36
N ALA A 249 0.52 2.70 27.50
CA ALA A 249 -0.81 3.23 27.78
C ALA A 249 -1.86 2.12 27.94
N TRP A 250 -1.78 1.07 27.13
CA TRP A 250 -2.66 -0.09 27.27
C TRP A 250 -2.41 -0.87 28.54
N ARG A 251 -1.14 -1.09 28.92
CA ARG A 251 -0.77 -1.71 30.20
C ARG A 251 -1.43 -1.00 31.37
N ALA A 252 -1.29 0.32 31.45
CA ALA A 252 -1.92 1.12 32.52
C ALA A 252 -3.46 0.98 32.54
N ARG A 253 -4.10 0.94 31.37
CA ARG A 253 -5.55 0.72 31.26
C ARG A 253 -5.98 -0.67 31.73
N ILE A 254 -5.20 -1.70 31.38
CA ILE A 254 -5.46 -3.08 31.83
C ILE A 254 -5.34 -3.15 33.35
N GLU A 255 -4.25 -2.65 33.92
CA GLU A 255 -4.00 -2.72 35.37
C GLU A 255 -5.05 -1.94 36.18
N THR A 256 -5.50 -0.79 35.67
CA THR A 256 -6.60 -0.04 36.26
C THR A 256 -7.89 -0.88 36.29
N LEU A 257 -8.25 -1.50 35.16
CA LEU A 257 -9.45 -2.34 35.08
C LEU A 257 -9.36 -3.56 36.00
N LEU A 258 -8.19 -4.19 36.11
CA LEU A 258 -7.97 -5.34 37.00
C LEU A 258 -8.11 -4.94 38.47
N ALA A 259 -7.61 -3.75 38.85
CA ALA A 259 -7.79 -3.22 40.19
C ALA A 259 -9.27 -2.94 40.51
N GLU A 260 -10.04 -2.43 39.55
CA GLU A 260 -11.49 -2.22 39.67
C GLU A 260 -12.27 -3.53 39.76
N ALA A 261 -11.82 -4.58 39.07
CA ALA A 261 -12.46 -5.89 39.07
C ALA A 261 -12.12 -6.73 40.32
N ALA A 262 -11.00 -6.46 40.99
CA ALA A 262 -10.51 -7.24 42.13
C ALA A 262 -11.53 -7.49 43.27
N PRO A 263 -12.38 -6.51 43.68
CA PRO A 263 -13.38 -6.73 44.72
C PRO A 263 -14.45 -7.78 44.36
N TYR A 264 -14.69 -7.98 43.06
CA TYR A 264 -15.72 -8.89 42.56
C TYR A 264 -15.25 -10.34 42.44
N LEU A 265 -13.94 -10.59 42.62
CA LEU A 265 -13.29 -11.89 42.37
C LEU A 265 -12.95 -12.68 43.64
N GLY A 266 -13.32 -12.19 44.82
CA GLY A 266 -13.21 -12.92 46.10
C GLY A 266 -11.78 -13.24 46.60
N GLY A 267 -10.73 -12.95 45.81
CA GLY A 267 -9.33 -13.27 46.15
C GLY A 267 -8.26 -12.34 45.58
N GLY A 268 -8.64 -11.29 44.84
CA GLY A 268 -7.71 -10.35 44.19
C GLY A 268 -6.93 -10.97 43.02
N PHE A 269 -6.42 -10.12 42.12
CA PHE A 269 -5.48 -10.56 41.08
C PHE A 269 -4.06 -10.63 41.65
N PRO A 270 -3.23 -11.63 41.26
CA PRO A 270 -1.79 -11.56 41.49
C PRO A 270 -1.24 -10.28 40.87
N LYS A 271 -0.42 -9.52 41.61
CA LYS A 271 0.34 -8.40 41.04
C LYS A 271 1.17 -8.95 39.87
N SER A 272 1.05 -8.35 38.70
CA SER A 272 1.78 -8.74 37.49
C SER A 272 3.26 -8.98 37.82
N HIS A 273 3.81 -10.13 37.45
CA HIS A 273 5.20 -10.52 37.73
C HIS A 273 6.25 -9.77 36.90
N ALA A 274 5.92 -8.61 36.33
CA ALA A 274 6.83 -7.81 35.51
C ALA A 274 7.31 -6.59 36.30
N ALA A 275 8.48 -6.73 36.91
CA ALA A 275 9.43 -5.64 37.13
C ALA A 275 10.39 -5.58 35.93
#